data_AF-A0A3B9EWX4-F1
#
_entry.id   AF-A0A3B9EWX4-F1
#
_cell.length_a   1.000
_cell.length_b   1.000
_cell.length_c   1.000
_cell.angle_alpha   90.00
_cell.angle_beta   90.00
_cell.angle_gamma   90.00
#
_symmetry.space_group_name_H-M   'P 1'
#
loop_
_entity.id
_entity.type
_entity.pdbx_description
1 polymer ?
#
loop_
_entity_poly.entity_id
_entity_poly.type
_entity_poly.pdbx_seq_one_letter_code
_entity_poly.pdbx_strand_id
1 'polypeptide(L)'
;MSTRFFTQEHLWRSRTIVSARPGIIRSIEMTYPDSSSQSFELNVFSPDSVYIKSLQSGEVMRNRDRVKTNLFLNSFRNLTYEGLIIPSDPIYSRKDSLLASNPVFRLKLTDIDGKVTTLSGYRIKGPEESLNPELEPQQFDPDRLHGFINDDKMVLLQYFGLNPILKPKDYFLK
;
A
#
# COMPACT_ATOMS: atom_id res chain seq x y z
N MET A 1 25.65 -28.81 14.88
CA MET A 1 25.18 -27.69 14.03
C MET A 1 24.19 -28.25 13.03
N SER A 2 22.91 -27.87 13.10
CA SER A 2 21.89 -28.33 12.14
C SER A 2 21.63 -27.20 11.15
N THR A 3 22.07 -27.39 9.91
CA THR A 3 21.77 -26.51 8.79
C THR A 3 20.31 -26.74 8.40
N ARG A 4 19.41 -25.85 8.81
CA ARG A 4 18.02 -25.91 8.37
C ARG A 4 17.94 -25.36 6.94
N PHE A 5 18.01 -26.26 5.96
CA PHE A 5 17.57 -25.95 4.61
C PHE A 5 16.04 -25.92 4.61
N PHE A 6 15.46 -24.77 4.33
CA PHE A 6 14.01 -24.64 4.23
C PHE A 6 13.58 -24.87 2.78
N THR A 7 12.73 -25.87 2.54
CA THR A 7 12.22 -26.25 1.21
C THR A 7 10.95 -25.52 0.80
N GLN A 8 10.44 -24.60 1.63
CA GLN A 8 9.18 -23.90 1.35
C GLN A 8 9.42 -22.71 0.41
N GLU A 9 8.74 -22.71 -0.74
CA GLU A 9 8.97 -21.74 -1.83
C GLU A 9 8.85 -20.27 -1.42
N HIS A 10 7.96 -19.98 -0.47
CA HIS A 10 7.70 -18.61 -0.05
C HIS A 10 8.83 -17.97 0.77
N LEU A 11 9.78 -18.77 1.30
CA LEU A 11 10.91 -18.26 2.09
C LEU A 11 12.04 -17.69 1.22
N TRP A 12 12.08 -18.04 -0.07
CA TRP A 12 13.08 -17.53 -1.04
C TRP A 12 12.46 -16.68 -2.15
N ARG A 13 11.14 -16.61 -2.26
CA ARG A 13 10.45 -15.71 -3.20
C ARG A 13 10.67 -14.25 -2.83
N SER A 14 10.88 -13.42 -3.86
CA SER A 14 10.99 -11.97 -3.70
C SER A 14 9.76 -11.38 -3.03
N ARG A 15 9.97 -10.50 -2.07
CA ARG A 15 8.92 -9.76 -1.35
C ARG A 15 8.42 -8.51 -2.07
N THR A 16 8.80 -8.34 -3.33
CA THR A 16 8.43 -7.17 -4.13
C THR A 16 6.93 -7.12 -4.41
N ILE A 17 6.31 -6.01 -4.06
CA ILE A 17 4.95 -5.61 -4.50
C ILE A 17 5.07 -4.87 -5.82
N VAL A 18 5.88 -3.81 -5.84
CA VAL A 18 6.17 -2.99 -7.03
C VAL A 18 7.67 -2.74 -7.09
N SER A 19 8.25 -2.88 -8.30
CA SER A 19 9.57 -2.36 -8.61
C SER A 19 9.49 -1.55 -9.90
N ALA A 20 9.05 -0.29 -9.76
CA ALA A 20 8.84 0.62 -10.87
C ALA A 20 9.74 1.85 -10.73
N ARG A 21 10.51 2.15 -11.79
CA ARG A 21 11.23 3.42 -11.89
C ARG A 21 10.25 4.51 -12.31
N PRO A 22 10.43 5.78 -11.88
CA PRO A 22 9.51 6.86 -12.25
C PRO A 22 9.22 6.97 -13.76
N GLY A 23 10.21 6.71 -14.62
CA GLY A 23 10.06 6.79 -16.07
C GLY A 23 9.17 5.72 -16.72
N ILE A 24 8.79 4.67 -15.99
CA ILE A 24 7.85 3.65 -16.49
C ILE A 24 6.48 3.74 -15.84
N ILE A 25 6.28 4.66 -14.90
CA ILE A 25 4.98 4.87 -14.25
C ILE A 25 4.17 5.78 -15.17
N ARG A 26 2.94 5.35 -15.51
CA ARG A 26 1.98 6.18 -16.25
C ARG A 26 1.03 6.89 -15.29
N SER A 27 0.47 6.15 -14.33
CA SER A 27 -0.39 6.74 -13.31
C SER A 27 -0.35 5.99 -11.99
N ILE A 28 -0.63 6.71 -10.92
CA ILE A 28 -0.85 6.18 -9.58
C ILE A 28 -2.15 6.77 -9.06
N GLU A 29 -3.06 5.90 -8.67
CA GLU A 29 -4.30 6.24 -7.99
C GLU A 29 -4.20 5.77 -6.54
N MET A 30 -4.45 6.67 -5.59
CA MET A 30 -4.48 6.38 -4.16
C MET A 30 -5.84 6.77 -3.61
N THR A 31 -6.58 5.78 -3.12
CA THR A 31 -7.91 5.93 -2.53
C THR A 31 -7.85 5.64 -1.05
N TYR A 32 -8.40 6.55 -0.25
CA TYR A 32 -8.59 6.44 1.20
C TYR A 32 -10.09 6.49 1.50
N PRO A 33 -10.76 5.35 1.69
CA PRO A 33 -12.22 5.33 1.89
C PRO A 33 -12.69 6.16 3.08
N ASP A 34 -11.95 6.11 4.20
CA ASP A 34 -12.26 6.88 5.42
C ASP A 34 -11.87 8.37 5.31
N SER A 35 -11.19 8.78 4.24
CA SER A 35 -10.71 10.14 4.03
C SER A 35 -10.68 10.47 2.54
N SER A 36 -11.85 10.42 1.90
CA SER A 36 -11.99 10.57 0.45
C SER A 36 -11.41 11.88 -0.09
N SER A 37 -11.46 12.96 0.69
CA SER A 37 -10.85 14.26 0.36
C SER A 37 -9.32 14.21 0.22
N GLN A 38 -8.67 13.20 0.79
CA GLN A 38 -7.22 12.97 0.69
C GLN A 38 -6.85 12.00 -0.44
N SER A 39 -7.84 11.50 -1.18
CA SER A 39 -7.63 10.59 -2.31
C SER A 39 -7.24 11.36 -3.57
N PHE A 40 -6.32 10.81 -4.37
CA PHE A 40 -5.76 11.50 -5.53
C PHE A 40 -5.36 10.54 -6.64
N GLU A 41 -5.26 11.09 -7.85
CA GLU A 41 -4.62 10.42 -8.99
C GLU A 41 -3.48 11.30 -9.50
N LEU A 42 -2.30 10.70 -9.59
CA LEU A 42 -1.09 11.28 -10.17
C LEU A 42 -0.90 10.68 -11.56
N ASN A 43 -0.82 11.54 -12.57
CA ASN A 43 -0.55 11.14 -13.96
C ASN A 43 0.83 11.65 -14.39
N VAL A 44 1.59 10.77 -15.04
CA VAL A 44 2.96 11.02 -15.52
C VAL A 44 2.98 10.93 -17.04
N PHE A 45 3.24 12.05 -17.70
CA PHE A 45 3.43 12.12 -19.16
C PHE A 45 4.91 12.14 -19.51
N SER A 46 5.68 12.81 -18.67
CA SER A 46 7.14 12.82 -18.72
C SER A 46 7.68 13.12 -17.31
N PRO A 47 8.99 12.96 -17.05
CA PRO A 47 9.59 13.32 -15.76
C PRO A 47 9.32 14.76 -15.32
N ASP A 48 9.13 15.68 -16.28
CA ASP A 48 8.83 17.09 -16.02
C ASP A 48 7.33 17.42 -16.08
N SER A 49 6.54 16.58 -16.75
CA SER A 49 5.09 16.74 -16.93
C SER A 49 4.34 15.70 -16.11
N VAL A 50 4.04 16.09 -14.87
CA VAL A 50 3.24 15.31 -13.94
C VAL A 50 2.15 16.22 -13.38
N TYR A 51 0.91 15.76 -13.35
CA TYR A 51 -0.18 16.47 -12.65
C TYR A 51 -0.88 15.55 -11.67
N ILE A 52 -1.50 16.16 -10.67
CA ILE A 52 -2.22 15.46 -9.61
C ILE A 52 -3.63 16.04 -9.57
N LYS A 53 -4.63 15.16 -9.54
CA LYS A 53 -6.03 15.55 -9.40
C LYS A 53 -6.63 14.94 -8.14
N SER A 54 -7.57 15.65 -7.53
CA SER A 54 -8.43 15.12 -6.48
C SER A 54 -9.34 14.04 -7.06
N LEU A 55 -9.43 12.87 -6.42
CA LEU A 55 -10.43 11.87 -6.83
C LEU A 55 -11.85 12.25 -6.39
N GLN A 56 -11.98 13.07 -5.35
CA GLN A 56 -13.29 13.52 -4.86
C GLN A 56 -13.90 14.61 -5.76
N SER A 57 -13.11 15.63 -6.13
CA SER A 57 -13.61 16.79 -6.90
C SER A 57 -13.24 16.75 -8.39
N GLY A 58 -12.27 15.92 -8.79
CA GLY A 58 -11.72 15.92 -10.15
C GLY A 58 -10.78 17.08 -10.46
N GLU A 59 -10.62 18.03 -9.53
CA GLU A 59 -9.83 19.24 -9.76
C GLU A 59 -8.33 18.97 -9.80
N VAL A 60 -7.64 19.62 -10.74
CA VAL A 60 -6.18 19.55 -10.88
C VAL A 60 -5.50 20.51 -9.89
N MET A 61 -4.51 19.99 -9.17
CA MET A 61 -3.73 20.73 -8.18
C MET A 61 -2.68 21.61 -8.87
N ARG A 62 -2.86 22.93 -8.82
CA ARG A 62 -2.00 23.90 -9.53
C ARG A 62 -0.66 24.19 -8.83
N ASN A 63 -0.61 24.13 -7.49
CA ASN A 63 0.57 24.50 -6.69
C ASN A 63 1.35 23.29 -6.16
N ARG A 64 1.69 22.37 -7.06
CA ARG A 64 2.36 21.13 -6.70
C ARG A 64 3.84 21.32 -6.36
N ASP A 65 4.27 20.76 -5.23
CA ASP A 65 5.67 20.60 -4.85
C ASP A 65 6.35 19.49 -5.67
N ARG A 66 7.28 19.89 -6.56
CA ARG A 66 8.05 18.98 -7.42
C ARG A 66 8.93 18.03 -6.63
N VAL A 67 9.53 18.47 -5.52
CA VAL A 67 10.46 17.65 -4.74
C VAL A 67 9.70 16.53 -4.06
N LYS A 68 8.60 16.84 -3.37
CA LYS A 68 7.74 15.84 -2.73
C LYS A 68 7.15 14.85 -3.74
N THR A 69 6.74 15.34 -4.90
CA THR A 69 6.24 14.48 -5.99
C THR A 69 7.30 13.49 -6.47
N ASN A 70 8.53 13.95 -6.66
CA ASN A 70 9.62 13.08 -7.08
C ASN A 70 10.00 12.06 -5.99
N LEU A 71 10.00 12.44 -4.71
CA LEU A 71 10.24 11.51 -3.60
C LEU A 71 9.18 10.40 -3.57
N PHE A 72 7.91 10.78 -3.73
CA PHE A 72 6.81 9.83 -3.82
C PHE A 72 6.97 8.88 -5.00
N LEU A 73 7.21 9.38 -6.22
CA LEU A 73 7.44 8.51 -7.39
C LEU A 73 8.62 7.55 -7.20
N ASN A 74 9.69 8.01 -6.55
CA ASN A 74 10.86 7.19 -6.27
C ASN A 74 10.61 6.06 -5.27
N SER A 75 9.61 6.19 -4.39
CA SER A 75 9.29 5.16 -3.40
C SER A 75 8.80 3.85 -4.02
N PHE A 76 8.30 3.87 -5.25
CA PHE A 76 7.85 2.68 -5.99
C PHE A 76 9.00 1.85 -6.59
N ARG A 77 10.26 2.31 -6.51
CA ARG A 77 11.42 1.54 -7.02
C ARG A 77 11.58 0.20 -6.29
N ASN A 78 11.28 0.17 -5.01
CA ASN A 78 11.40 -1.01 -4.16
C ASN A 78 10.31 -1.01 -3.08
N LEU A 79 9.07 -1.24 -3.51
CA LEU A 79 7.96 -1.43 -2.58
C LEU A 79 7.84 -2.93 -2.27
N THR A 80 7.95 -3.29 -1.00
CA THR A 80 7.94 -4.68 -0.54
C THR A 80 6.89 -4.92 0.55
N TYR A 81 6.44 -6.16 0.69
CA TYR A 81 5.63 -6.61 1.82
C TYR A 81 6.52 -7.22 2.93
N GLU A 82 5.97 -7.33 4.14
CA GLU A 82 6.67 -7.88 5.30
C GLU A 82 6.74 -9.42 5.23
N GLY A 83 5.59 -10.06 5.05
CA GLY A 83 5.45 -11.52 4.98
C GLY A 83 4.38 -11.96 3.98
N LEU A 84 4.51 -13.17 3.45
CA LEU A 84 3.45 -13.80 2.66
C LEU A 84 2.47 -14.48 3.61
N ILE A 85 1.17 -14.36 3.35
CA ILE A 85 0.13 -15.11 4.06
C ILE A 85 -0.33 -16.25 3.15
N ILE A 86 -0.20 -17.48 3.62
CA ILE A 86 -0.44 -18.72 2.87
C ILE A 86 -1.61 -19.50 3.46
N PRO A 87 -2.18 -20.50 2.75
CA PRO A 87 -3.34 -21.25 3.21
C PRO A 87 -3.24 -21.90 4.61
N SER A 88 -2.03 -22.18 5.09
CA SER A 88 -1.81 -22.72 6.43
C SER A 88 -1.91 -21.66 7.54
N ASP A 89 -1.87 -20.36 7.21
CA ASP A 89 -2.03 -19.28 8.18
C ASP A 89 -3.52 -19.11 8.54
N PRO A 90 -3.89 -19.03 9.83
CA PRO A 90 -5.30 -18.95 10.25
C PRO A 90 -6.11 -17.84 9.57
N ILE A 91 -5.48 -16.69 9.32
CA ILE A 91 -6.12 -15.53 8.72
C ILE A 91 -6.45 -15.73 7.22
N TYR A 92 -5.77 -16.64 6.52
CA TYR A 92 -5.98 -16.87 5.08
C TYR A 92 -7.44 -17.24 4.77
N SER A 93 -8.08 -17.99 5.67
CA SER A 93 -9.50 -18.37 5.58
C SER A 93 -10.46 -17.17 5.51
N ARG A 94 -10.03 -15.98 5.96
CA ARG A 94 -10.82 -14.74 5.95
C ARG A 94 -10.58 -13.86 4.72
N LYS A 95 -9.88 -14.35 3.69
CA LYS A 95 -9.58 -13.62 2.44
C LYS A 95 -10.84 -12.97 1.84
N ASP A 96 -11.89 -13.74 1.61
CA ASP A 96 -13.10 -13.25 0.96
C ASP A 96 -13.82 -12.20 1.82
N SER A 97 -13.87 -12.41 3.14
CA SER A 97 -14.46 -11.46 4.07
C SER A 97 -13.68 -10.14 4.13
N LEU A 98 -12.34 -10.20 4.04
CA LEU A 98 -11.50 -9.00 4.01
C LEU A 98 -11.68 -8.25 2.68
N LEU A 99 -11.67 -8.93 1.53
CA LEU A 99 -11.88 -8.30 0.23
C LEU A 99 -13.25 -7.64 0.10
N ALA A 100 -14.28 -8.19 0.75
CA ALA A 100 -15.62 -7.61 0.84
C ALA A 100 -15.73 -6.44 1.84
N SER A 101 -14.73 -6.22 2.69
CA SER A 101 -14.72 -5.17 3.71
C SER A 101 -14.12 -3.85 3.20
N ASN A 102 -14.21 -2.79 4.01
CA ASN A 102 -13.64 -1.48 3.68
C ASN A 102 -12.12 -1.46 3.98
N PRO A 103 -11.25 -1.24 2.98
CA PRO A 103 -9.82 -1.12 3.22
C PRO A 103 -9.46 0.25 3.81
N VAL A 104 -8.30 0.31 4.46
CA VAL A 104 -7.66 1.55 4.91
C VAL A 104 -7.21 2.40 3.70
N PHE A 105 -6.68 1.73 2.68
CA PHE A 105 -6.29 2.37 1.43
C PHE A 105 -6.39 1.38 0.25
N ARG A 106 -6.51 1.92 -0.96
CA ARG A 106 -6.25 1.21 -2.22
C ARG A 106 -5.28 2.01 -3.06
N LEU A 107 -4.19 1.35 -3.45
CA LEU A 107 -3.21 1.82 -4.41
C LEU A 107 -3.46 1.09 -5.73
N LYS A 108 -3.48 1.82 -6.84
CA LYS A 108 -3.44 1.28 -8.20
C LYS A 108 -2.35 1.99 -8.97
N LEU A 109 -1.37 1.24 -9.43
CA LEU A 109 -0.29 1.72 -10.29
C LEU A 109 -0.49 1.17 -11.69
N THR A 110 -0.48 2.05 -12.69
CA THR A 110 -0.49 1.67 -14.10
C THR A 110 0.85 2.08 -14.70
N ASP A 111 1.51 1.16 -15.39
CA ASP A 111 2.76 1.46 -16.11
C ASP A 111 2.50 1.98 -17.54
N ILE A 112 3.56 2.37 -18.21
CA ILE A 112 3.52 2.87 -19.61
C ILE A 112 3.15 1.79 -20.63
N ASP A 113 3.19 0.51 -20.28
CA ASP A 113 2.75 -0.61 -21.11
C ASP A 113 1.29 -0.99 -20.83
N GLY A 114 0.65 -0.34 -19.85
CA GLY A 114 -0.73 -0.56 -19.44
C GLY A 114 -0.91 -1.68 -18.42
N LYS A 115 0.17 -2.28 -17.90
CA LYS A 115 0.09 -3.24 -16.80
C LYS A 115 -0.35 -2.53 -15.53
N VAL A 116 -1.33 -3.12 -14.86
CA VAL A 116 -1.88 -2.62 -13.60
C VAL A 116 -1.39 -3.48 -12.45
N THR A 117 -0.94 -2.84 -11.38
CA THR A 117 -0.67 -3.49 -10.09
C THR A 117 -1.52 -2.79 -9.02
N THR A 118 -2.31 -3.55 -8.27
CA THR A 118 -3.09 -3.03 -7.14
C THR A 118 -2.54 -3.52 -5.81
N LEU A 119 -2.67 -2.69 -4.78
CA LEU A 119 -2.38 -3.03 -3.40
C LEU A 119 -3.48 -2.43 -2.52
N SER A 120 -4.13 -3.24 -1.70
CA SER A 120 -5.08 -2.80 -0.69
C SER A 120 -4.61 -3.23 0.70
N GLY A 121 -4.93 -2.43 1.72
CA GLY A 121 -4.56 -2.69 3.12
C GLY A 121 -5.77 -2.66 4.04
N TYR A 122 -5.82 -3.59 5.00
CA TYR A 122 -6.94 -3.83 5.91
C TYR A 122 -6.44 -3.93 7.35
N ARG A 123 -7.14 -3.28 8.29
CA ARG A 123 -6.72 -3.27 9.70
C ARG A 123 -6.71 -4.68 10.28
N ILE A 124 -5.69 -4.98 11.05
CA ILE A 124 -5.63 -6.19 11.89
C ILE A 124 -6.29 -5.82 13.22
N LYS A 125 -7.26 -6.61 13.69
CA LYS A 125 -7.82 -6.41 15.03
C LYS A 125 -6.70 -6.61 16.06
N GLY A 126 -6.58 -5.70 17.02
CA GLY A 126 -5.63 -5.86 18.11
C GLY A 126 -5.95 -7.11 18.93
N PRO A 127 -4.97 -7.68 19.65
CA PRO A 127 -5.23 -8.76 20.58
C PRO A 127 -6.28 -8.30 21.60
N GLU A 128 -7.31 -9.13 21.85
CA GLU A 128 -8.37 -8.81 22.82
C GLU A 128 -7.83 -8.63 24.26
N GLU A 129 -6.61 -9.10 24.51
CA GLU A 129 -5.92 -9.10 25.79
C GLU A 129 -4.87 -7.98 25.90
N SER A 130 -5.27 -6.71 25.75
CA SER A 130 -4.45 -5.64 26.34
C SER A 130 -4.53 -5.79 27.87
N LEU A 131 -3.66 -6.62 28.44
CA LEU A 131 -3.52 -6.92 29.87
C LEU A 131 -3.13 -5.71 30.73
N ASN A 132 -3.12 -4.50 30.16
CA ASN A 132 -2.82 -3.29 30.89
C ASN A 132 -4.14 -2.52 31.15
N PRO A 133 -4.69 -2.56 32.37
CA PRO A 133 -5.93 -1.86 32.72
C PRO A 133 -5.83 -0.33 32.64
N GLU A 134 -4.64 0.23 32.40
CA GLU A 134 -4.40 1.66 32.15
C GLU A 134 -4.32 2.03 30.66
N LEU A 135 -4.24 1.04 29.76
CA LEU A 135 -4.24 1.28 28.31
C LEU A 135 -5.60 0.87 27.75
N GLU A 136 -6.29 1.83 27.14
CA GLU A 136 -7.45 1.53 26.31
C GLU A 136 -7.09 0.42 25.32
N PRO A 137 -7.89 -0.66 25.23
CA PRO A 137 -7.60 -1.75 24.31
C PRO A 137 -7.44 -1.20 22.91
N GLN A 138 -6.25 -1.41 22.34
CA GLN A 138 -5.99 -0.96 21.00
C GLN A 138 -6.84 -1.79 20.04
N GLN A 139 -7.91 -1.20 19.52
CA GLN A 139 -8.89 -1.90 18.68
C GLN A 139 -8.24 -2.54 17.43
N PHE A 140 -7.11 -1.97 16.99
CA PHE A 140 -6.36 -2.42 15.82
C PHE A 140 -4.85 -2.42 16.07
N ASP A 141 -4.13 -3.30 15.37
CA ASP A 141 -2.67 -3.31 15.33
C ASP A 141 -2.14 -1.97 14.77
N PRO A 142 -1.23 -1.28 15.49
CA PRO A 142 -0.70 0.02 15.07
C PRO A 142 0.37 -0.09 13.98
N ASP A 143 1.01 -1.25 13.83
CA ASP A 143 2.22 -1.42 13.04
C ASP A 143 1.94 -2.16 11.73
N ARG A 144 0.92 -3.01 11.70
CA ARG A 144 0.67 -3.96 10.61
C ARG A 144 -0.74 -3.92 10.03
N LEU A 145 -0.81 -4.35 8.78
CA LEU A 145 -2.03 -4.53 8.00
C LEU A 145 -2.03 -5.89 7.31
N HIS A 146 -3.21 -6.47 7.12
CA HIS A 146 -3.38 -7.47 6.06
C HIS A 146 -3.48 -6.76 4.73
N GLY A 147 -2.84 -7.27 3.70
CA GLY A 147 -2.83 -6.68 2.38
C GLY A 147 -3.17 -7.67 1.28
N PHE A 148 -3.65 -7.14 0.15
CA PHE A 148 -3.87 -7.91 -1.06
C PHE A 148 -3.18 -7.25 -2.24
N ILE A 149 -2.43 -8.03 -3.00
CA ILE A 149 -1.83 -7.62 -4.26
C ILE A 149 -2.66 -8.20 -5.39
N ASN A 150 -3.15 -7.35 -6.29
CA ASN A 150 -4.02 -7.73 -7.41
C ASN A 150 -5.27 -8.52 -6.94
N ASP A 151 -5.79 -8.19 -5.76
CA ASP A 151 -6.93 -8.84 -5.09
C ASP A 151 -6.80 -10.37 -4.93
N ASP A 152 -5.60 -10.91 -5.12
CA ASP A 152 -5.35 -12.35 -5.10
C ASP A 152 -4.34 -12.74 -4.02
N LYS A 153 -3.13 -12.16 -4.08
CA LYS A 153 -2.05 -12.55 -3.17
C LYS A 153 -2.20 -11.83 -1.83
N MET A 154 -2.45 -12.61 -0.78
CA MET A 154 -2.53 -12.10 0.58
C MET A 154 -1.14 -11.94 1.21
N VAL A 155 -0.89 -10.79 1.82
CA VAL A 155 0.41 -10.42 2.40
C VAL A 155 0.23 -9.71 3.73
N LEU A 156 1.26 -9.73 4.56
CA LEU A 156 1.39 -8.87 5.72
C LEU A 156 2.14 -7.60 5.30
N LEU A 157 1.60 -6.44 5.64
CA LEU A 157 2.19 -5.15 5.37
C LEU A 157 2.56 -4.47 6.68
N GLN A 158 3.64 -3.68 6.65
CA GLN A 158 4.06 -2.86 7.79
C GLN A 158 3.91 -1.38 7.44
N TYR A 159 3.26 -0.58 8.29
CA TYR A 159 3.07 0.85 8.07
C TYR A 159 4.38 1.60 7.83
N PHE A 160 5.46 1.25 8.56
CA PHE A 160 6.77 1.85 8.38
C PHE A 160 7.29 1.71 6.93
N GLY A 161 7.19 0.51 6.35
CA GLY A 161 7.59 0.25 4.97
C GLY A 161 6.72 0.95 3.93
N LEU A 162 5.45 1.22 4.28
CA LEU A 162 4.49 1.91 3.40
C LEU A 162 4.49 3.43 3.57
N ASN A 163 5.08 3.98 4.64
CA ASN A 163 5.08 5.42 4.91
C ASN A 163 5.49 6.29 3.69
N PRO A 164 6.49 5.91 2.87
CA PRO A 164 6.83 6.67 1.67
C PRO A 164 5.69 6.78 0.64
N ILE A 165 4.80 5.78 0.55
CA ILE A 165 3.67 5.76 -0.39
C ILE A 165 2.34 6.16 0.23
N LEU A 166 2.16 6.03 1.55
CA LEU A 166 0.92 6.44 2.23
C LEU A 166 0.95 7.95 2.47
N LYS A 167 0.75 8.71 1.40
CA LYS A 167 0.73 10.17 1.43
C LYS A 167 -0.67 10.69 1.15
N PRO A 168 -1.20 11.61 1.98
CA PRO A 168 -2.44 12.30 1.65
C PRO A 168 -2.25 13.18 0.41
N LYS A 169 -3.33 13.48 -0.32
CA LYS A 169 -3.31 14.47 -1.42
C LYS A 169 -2.57 15.75 -1.03
N ASP A 170 -2.82 16.27 0.17
CA ASP A 170 -2.26 17.55 0.61
C ASP A 170 -0.73 17.53 0.79
N TYR A 171 -0.12 16.33 0.89
CA TYR A 171 1.34 16.19 0.89
C TYR A 171 1.98 16.89 -0.31
N PHE A 172 1.34 16.84 -1.49
CA PHE A 172 1.92 17.36 -2.73
C PHE A 172 1.77 18.87 -2.91
N LEU A 173 1.12 19.58 -1.99
CA LEU A 173 1.01 21.04 -2.04
C LEU A 173 2.20 21.71 -1.37
N LYS A 174 2.49 22.93 -1.84
CA LYS A 174 3.41 23.86 -1.19
C LYS A 174 2.75 24.56 -0.02
#